data_AF-A0A2J8PNF3-F1
#
_entry.id   AF-A0A2J8PNF3-F1
#
_cell.length_a   1.000
_cell.length_b   1.000
_cell.length_c   1.000
_cell.angle_alpha   90.00
_cell.angle_beta   90.00
_cell.angle_gamma   90.00
#
_symmetry.space_group_name_H-M   'P 1'
#
loop_
_entity.id
_entity.type
_entity.pdbx_description
1 polymer ?
#
loop_
_entity_poly.entity_id
_entity_poly.type
_entity_poly.pdbx_seq_one_letter_code
_entity_poly.pdbx_strand_id
1 'polypeptide(L)'
;MARRSSFQSCQIISLFTFAVGINICLGFTAHRIKRAEGWEEGPPTVLSDSPWTNISGSCKGRCFELQEAGPPDCRCDNLSRGWECTKDRCGEVRNEENACHCSEDCLARGDCCTNYQVVCKGESHWVDDDCEEIKAAECPAGFVRPPLIIFSVDGFRASYMKKGSKVMPNIEKLRSCGTHSPYMRPVYPTKTFPNLYTLATGLYPESHGIVGNSMYDPVFDATFHLRGREKFNHRWWGGQPVSFA
;
A
#
# COMPACT_ATOMS: atom_id res chain seq x y z
N MET A 1 -76.64 -42.26 -39.62
CA MET A 1 -75.50 -43.04 -40.16
C MET A 1 -74.20 -42.47 -39.60
N ALA A 2 -73.27 -43.34 -39.24
CA ALA A 2 -71.97 -43.10 -38.58
C ALA A 2 -71.09 -42.06 -39.34
N ARG A 3 -70.11 -41.33 -38.80
CA ARG A 3 -68.97 -41.61 -37.89
C ARG A 3 -68.50 -40.27 -37.29
N ARG A 4 -68.19 -40.15 -35.99
CA ARG A 4 -66.92 -40.44 -35.29
C ARG A 4 -65.68 -39.72 -35.87
N SER A 5 -65.21 -38.68 -35.18
CA SER A 5 -63.90 -38.70 -34.51
C SER A 5 -63.79 -37.47 -33.59
N SER A 6 -63.38 -37.76 -32.35
CA SER A 6 -63.29 -36.88 -31.20
C SER A 6 -61.93 -36.17 -31.18
N PHE A 7 -61.91 -34.87 -30.90
CA PHE A 7 -60.73 -34.19 -30.38
C PHE A 7 -61.15 -33.18 -29.33
N GLN A 8 -61.09 -33.61 -28.07
CA GLN A 8 -60.95 -32.75 -26.90
C GLN A 8 -60.13 -33.52 -25.87
N SER A 9 -58.97 -32.97 -25.50
CA SER A 9 -58.67 -32.66 -24.11
C SER A 9 -57.34 -31.91 -24.01
N CYS A 10 -57.39 -30.76 -23.35
CA CYS A 10 -56.23 -30.11 -22.74
C CYS A 10 -55.44 -31.11 -21.89
N GLN A 11 -54.11 -31.00 -21.89
CA GLN A 11 -53.34 -30.62 -20.71
C GLN A 11 -51.84 -30.56 -21.03
N ILE A 12 -51.24 -29.42 -20.68
CA ILE A 12 -50.02 -29.33 -19.87
C ILE A 12 -48.91 -30.31 -20.27
N ILE A 13 -47.92 -29.80 -21.01
CA ILE A 13 -46.51 -29.72 -20.60
C ILE A 13 -45.83 -28.94 -21.73
N SER A 14 -45.47 -27.71 -21.41
CA SER A 14 -44.62 -26.87 -22.25
C SER A 14 -43.33 -27.62 -22.53
N LEU A 15 -43.25 -28.21 -23.72
CA LEU A 15 -42.08 -28.86 -24.27
C LEU A 15 -41.14 -27.75 -24.73
N PHE A 16 -40.53 -27.05 -23.76
CA PHE A 16 -39.35 -26.22 -23.99
C PHE A 16 -38.23 -27.16 -24.44
N THR A 17 -38.16 -27.34 -25.75
CA THR A 17 -37.07 -28.00 -26.44
C THR A 17 -35.83 -27.13 -26.30
N PHE A 18 -35.01 -27.54 -25.34
CA PHE A 18 -33.55 -27.63 -25.40
C PHE A 18 -32.88 -26.94 -26.61
N ALA A 19 -32.26 -25.80 -26.34
CA ALA A 19 -30.97 -25.44 -26.89
C ALA A 19 -30.16 -24.79 -25.76
N VAL A 20 -29.53 -25.66 -24.96
CA VAL A 20 -28.62 -25.30 -23.88
C VAL A 20 -27.32 -24.79 -24.49
N GLY A 21 -27.08 -23.49 -24.36
CA GLY A 21 -25.80 -22.83 -24.64
C GLY A 21 -25.20 -22.23 -23.38
N ILE A 22 -25.13 -23.01 -22.29
CA ILE A 22 -24.44 -22.58 -21.07
C ILE A 22 -22.97 -22.99 -21.23
N ASN A 23 -22.10 -22.04 -21.54
CA ASN A 23 -20.66 -22.21 -21.31
C ASN A 23 -20.41 -22.17 -19.80
N ILE A 24 -20.63 -23.31 -19.14
CA ILE A 24 -20.13 -23.55 -17.78
C ILE A 24 -18.64 -23.79 -17.94
N CYS A 25 -17.82 -22.79 -17.62
CA CYS A 25 -16.42 -23.05 -17.31
C CYS A 25 -16.37 -23.91 -16.03
N LEU A 26 -16.05 -25.20 -16.19
CA LEU A 26 -15.67 -26.07 -15.09
C LEU A 26 -14.39 -25.52 -14.45
N GLY A 27 -14.54 -24.80 -13.34
CA GLY A 27 -13.44 -24.52 -12.43
C GLY A 27 -13.24 -25.72 -11.52
N PHE A 28 -12.17 -26.49 -11.73
CA PHE A 28 -11.72 -27.49 -10.77
C PHE A 28 -11.03 -26.80 -9.60
N THR A 29 -11.49 -27.02 -8.37
CA THR A 29 -10.72 -26.75 -7.17
C THR A 29 -9.81 -27.96 -6.92
N ALA A 30 -8.53 -27.84 -7.26
CA ALA A 30 -7.54 -28.77 -6.75
C ALA A 30 -7.43 -28.55 -5.23
N HIS A 31 -7.88 -29.53 -4.47
CA HIS A 31 -7.74 -29.56 -3.02
C HIS A 31 -6.24 -29.52 -2.69
N ARG A 32 -5.74 -28.37 -2.25
CA ARG A 32 -4.34 -28.27 -1.84
C ARG A 32 -4.14 -29.11 -0.58
N ILE A 33 -3.13 -29.95 -0.66
CA ILE A 33 -2.62 -30.85 0.37
C ILE A 33 -2.43 -30.10 1.69
N LYS A 34 -2.71 -30.83 2.78
CA LYS A 34 -2.54 -30.49 4.20
C LYS A 34 -1.37 -29.53 4.47
N ARG A 35 -1.63 -28.65 5.45
CA ARG A 35 -0.64 -27.94 6.27
C ARG A 35 0.53 -28.87 6.57
N ALA A 36 1.70 -28.61 5.99
CA ALA A 36 2.95 -29.18 6.47
C ALA A 36 3.29 -28.43 7.76
N GLU A 37 2.87 -28.99 8.89
CA GLU A 37 3.63 -28.82 10.12
C GLU A 37 4.95 -29.60 9.97
N GLY A 38 6.03 -28.99 10.44
CA GLY A 38 7.34 -29.64 10.55
C GLY A 38 8.41 -29.00 9.67
N TRP A 39 9.06 -27.96 10.18
CA TRP A 39 10.47 -27.69 9.88
C TRP A 39 11.15 -27.29 11.19
N GLU A 40 12.18 -28.05 11.54
CA GLU A 40 12.98 -27.90 12.74
C GLU A 40 13.69 -26.54 12.76
N GLU A 41 13.66 -25.90 13.93
CA GLU A 41 14.53 -24.78 14.25
C GLU A 41 15.96 -25.31 14.44
N GLY A 42 16.76 -25.27 13.38
CA GLY A 42 18.22 -25.24 13.51
C GLY A 42 18.69 -23.79 13.46
N PRO A 43 19.50 -23.29 14.41
CA PRO A 43 19.99 -21.92 14.36
C PRO A 43 20.99 -21.76 13.20
N PRO A 44 20.77 -20.84 12.24
CA PRO A 44 21.83 -20.51 11.29
C PRO A 44 22.86 -19.64 12.00
N THR A 45 24.09 -20.16 12.13
CA THR A 45 25.28 -19.37 12.43
C THR A 45 25.56 -18.45 11.24
N VAL A 46 24.97 -17.25 11.26
CA VAL A 46 25.24 -16.21 10.25
C VAL A 46 26.44 -15.38 10.72
N LEU A 47 27.61 -15.63 10.12
CA LEU A 47 28.70 -14.65 10.10
C LEU A 47 28.20 -13.41 9.34
N SER A 48 28.10 -12.29 10.05
CA SER A 48 27.55 -11.04 9.56
C SER A 48 28.60 -10.24 8.79
N ASP A 49 28.68 -10.43 7.47
CA ASP A 49 29.45 -9.55 6.59
C ASP A 49 28.64 -8.29 6.22
N SER A 50 28.31 -7.47 7.23
CA SER A 50 27.75 -6.13 6.99
C SER A 50 28.86 -5.22 6.49
N PRO A 51 28.63 -4.38 5.47
CA PRO A 51 29.49 -3.22 5.24
C PRO A 51 29.64 -2.45 6.56
N TRP A 52 30.89 -2.15 6.94
CA TRP A 52 31.17 -1.50 8.22
C TRP A 52 30.61 -0.08 8.21
N THR A 53 29.57 0.15 9.02
CA THR A 53 29.00 1.48 9.26
C THR A 53 29.49 1.99 10.61
N ASN A 54 30.07 3.18 10.63
CA ASN A 54 30.56 3.81 11.84
C ASN A 54 29.41 4.43 12.63
N ILE A 55 28.95 3.72 13.67
CA ILE A 55 27.83 4.14 14.54
C ILE A 55 28.23 5.31 15.47
N SER A 56 29.51 5.70 15.51
CA SER A 56 29.98 6.85 16.32
C SER A 56 29.65 8.24 15.74
N GLY A 57 29.06 8.29 14.53
CA GLY A 57 28.60 9.53 13.91
C GLY A 57 27.42 10.17 14.67
N SER A 58 27.33 11.50 14.65
CA SER A 58 26.19 12.22 15.22
C SER A 58 25.13 12.50 14.16
N CYS A 59 23.87 12.20 14.50
CA CYS A 59 22.70 12.52 13.69
C CYS A 59 22.17 13.95 13.88
N LYS A 60 22.85 14.78 14.67
CA LYS A 60 22.41 16.16 14.96
C LYS A 60 22.38 16.98 13.67
N GLY A 61 21.18 17.41 13.26
CA GLY A 61 20.96 18.17 12.02
C GLY A 61 20.89 17.33 10.74
N ARG A 62 20.83 15.98 10.84
CA ARG A 62 20.77 15.04 9.70
C ARG A 62 19.56 14.10 9.75
N CYS A 63 18.55 14.40 10.57
CA CYS A 63 17.34 13.60 10.66
C CYS A 63 16.60 13.61 9.31
N PHE A 64 16.30 12.43 8.76
CA PHE A 64 15.59 12.24 7.48
C PHE A 64 16.22 12.95 6.26
N GLU A 65 17.54 13.09 6.25
CA GLU A 65 18.26 13.64 5.10
C GLU A 65 17.96 12.82 3.83
N LEU A 66 17.56 13.50 2.75
CA LEU A 66 17.24 12.87 1.46
C LEU A 66 18.47 12.36 0.71
N GLN A 67 19.67 12.66 1.20
CA GLN A 67 20.93 12.18 0.64
C GLN A 67 21.15 10.72 1.06
N GLU A 68 21.41 9.84 0.08
CA GLU A 68 21.74 8.45 0.35
C GLU A 68 23.06 8.36 1.16
N ALA A 69 22.95 8.01 2.43
CA ALA A 69 24.12 7.73 3.26
C ALA A 69 24.76 6.39 2.82
N GLY A 70 25.94 6.46 2.22
CA GLY A 70 26.76 5.30 1.90
C GLY A 70 27.61 4.86 3.10
N PRO A 71 27.99 3.57 3.22
CA PRO A 71 28.95 3.14 4.24
C PRO A 71 30.24 3.97 4.14
N PRO A 72 30.77 4.52 5.25
CA PRO A 72 30.50 4.16 6.66
C PRO A 72 29.49 5.05 7.40
N ASP A 73 28.71 5.91 6.75
CA ASP A 73 27.84 6.86 7.44
C ASP A 73 26.62 6.21 8.13
N CYS A 74 26.21 6.74 9.28
CA CYS A 74 25.08 6.25 10.07
C CYS A 74 23.73 6.84 9.62
N ARG A 75 22.67 6.01 9.59
CA ARG A 75 21.28 6.43 9.31
C ARG A 75 20.60 7.00 10.56
N CYS A 76 19.79 8.04 10.37
CA CYS A 76 19.28 8.90 11.43
C CYS A 76 17.75 8.93 11.47
N ASP A 77 17.13 7.83 11.89
CA ASP A 77 15.67 7.71 12.07
C ASP A 77 15.35 7.58 13.58
N ASN A 78 14.62 8.54 14.15
CA ASN A 78 14.14 8.46 15.53
C ASN A 78 12.63 8.19 15.58
N LEU A 79 12.20 7.24 16.40
CA LEU A 79 10.80 6.74 16.42
C LEU A 79 10.11 6.78 17.80
N SER A 80 10.64 7.54 18.77
CA SER A 80 10.39 7.23 20.20
C SER A 80 9.55 8.22 21.01
N ARG A 81 8.75 9.14 20.42
CA ARG A 81 7.86 10.04 21.20
C ARG A 81 6.49 10.28 20.56
N GLY A 82 5.60 10.92 21.31
CA GLY A 82 4.22 11.23 20.89
C GLY A 82 4.15 12.17 19.68
N TRP A 83 3.14 11.96 18.84
CA TRP A 83 2.98 12.60 17.52
C TRP A 83 1.88 13.66 17.46
N GLU A 84 1.26 13.97 18.60
CA GLU A 84 0.10 14.84 18.72
C GLU A 84 0.35 15.96 19.75
N CYS A 85 -0.15 17.15 19.43
CA CYS A 85 -0.30 18.23 20.39
C CYS A 85 -1.51 17.96 21.29
N THR A 86 -1.39 18.43 22.53
CA THR A 86 -2.45 18.52 23.52
C THR A 86 -2.62 19.98 23.94
N LYS A 87 -3.75 20.32 24.59
CA LYS A 87 -4.03 21.72 24.97
C LYS A 87 -2.95 22.32 25.89
N ASP A 88 -2.33 21.50 26.72
CA ASP A 88 -1.23 21.87 27.62
C ASP A 88 0.11 22.11 26.90
N ARG A 89 0.29 21.57 25.70
CA ARG A 89 1.50 21.78 24.89
C ARG A 89 1.43 23.00 23.97
N CYS A 90 0.27 23.63 23.83
CA CYS A 90 0.12 24.80 22.97
C CYS A 90 0.93 25.98 23.51
N GLY A 91 1.89 26.47 22.71
CA GLY A 91 2.81 27.53 23.14
C GLY A 91 3.92 27.04 24.07
N GLU A 92 4.23 25.74 24.03
CA GLU A 92 5.35 25.18 24.79
C GLU A 92 6.69 25.86 24.42
N VAL A 93 7.59 25.93 25.40
CA VAL A 93 8.99 26.22 25.11
C VAL A 93 9.56 25.03 24.35
N ARG A 94 10.16 25.32 23.20
CA ARG A 94 10.63 24.30 22.28
C ARG A 94 11.63 23.35 22.93
N ASN A 95 11.38 22.05 22.79
CA ASN A 95 12.26 20.98 23.26
C ASN A 95 12.66 20.08 22.09
N GLU A 96 13.92 20.14 21.67
CA GLU A 96 14.48 19.38 20.54
C GLU A 96 14.46 17.85 20.74
N GLU A 97 14.16 17.39 21.96
CA GLU A 97 13.96 15.98 22.18
C GLU A 97 12.56 15.49 21.75
N ASN A 98 11.59 16.38 21.56
CA ASN A 98 10.24 16.02 21.11
C ASN A 98 10.24 15.52 19.66
N ALA A 99 9.35 14.57 19.34
CA ALA A 99 9.21 14.08 17.95
C ALA A 99 8.60 15.14 17.02
N CYS A 100 7.71 15.97 17.56
CA CYS A 100 7.09 17.10 16.88
C CYS A 100 6.76 18.21 17.88
N HIS A 101 6.60 19.43 17.39
CA HIS A 101 6.52 20.62 18.23
C HIS A 101 5.11 21.24 18.23
N CYS A 102 4.80 21.91 19.34
CA CYS A 102 3.58 22.71 19.52
C CYS A 102 3.91 24.17 19.90
N SER A 103 5.15 24.58 19.68
CA SER A 103 5.66 25.94 19.87
C SER A 103 5.22 26.86 18.72
N GLU A 104 5.19 28.17 18.95
CA GLU A 104 4.73 29.14 17.95
C GLU A 104 5.61 29.21 16.69
N ASP A 105 6.88 28.79 16.78
CA ASP A 105 7.82 28.76 15.65
C ASP A 105 7.72 27.50 14.77
N CYS A 106 6.94 26.50 15.17
CA CYS A 106 6.95 25.18 14.50
C CYS A 106 6.48 25.26 13.04
N LEU A 107 5.54 26.17 12.71
CA LEU A 107 5.01 26.30 11.36
C LEU A 107 6.05 26.84 10.39
N ALA A 108 6.85 27.83 10.83
CA ALA A 108 7.93 28.39 10.04
C ALA A 108 9.07 27.38 9.82
N ARG A 109 9.26 26.45 10.77
CA ARG A 109 10.27 25.38 10.69
C ARG A 109 9.77 24.10 10.01
N GLY A 110 8.45 23.96 9.82
CA GLY A 110 7.83 22.80 9.17
C GLY A 110 7.85 21.53 10.02
N ASP A 111 7.87 21.65 11.36
CA ASP A 111 8.02 20.51 12.29
C ASP A 111 6.96 20.44 13.39
N CYS A 112 5.81 21.09 13.15
CA CYS A 112 4.65 20.95 14.01
C CYS A 112 4.11 19.51 14.02
N CYS A 113 3.48 19.12 15.12
CA CYS A 113 2.60 17.96 15.09
C CYS A 113 1.43 18.20 14.13
N THR A 114 0.95 17.15 13.45
CA THR A 114 -0.06 17.28 12.38
C THR A 114 -1.40 17.85 12.84
N ASN A 115 -1.73 17.75 14.12
CA ASN A 115 -2.94 18.29 14.73
C ASN A 115 -2.75 19.67 15.39
N TYR A 116 -1.60 20.34 15.23
CA TYR A 116 -1.28 21.59 15.90
C TYR A 116 -2.31 22.70 15.64
N GLN A 117 -2.67 22.95 14.37
CA GLN A 117 -3.63 24.00 14.03
C GLN A 117 -5.02 23.73 14.61
N VAL A 118 -5.45 22.47 14.61
CA VAL A 118 -6.73 22.06 15.19
C VAL A 118 -6.73 22.29 16.70
N VAL A 119 -5.71 21.80 17.41
CA VAL A 119 -5.69 21.84 18.88
C VAL A 119 -5.37 23.22 19.43
N CYS A 120 -4.44 23.95 18.81
CA CYS A 120 -3.87 25.18 19.35
C CYS A 120 -4.38 26.46 18.66
N LYS A 121 -4.86 26.38 17.41
CA LYS A 121 -5.39 27.54 16.66
C LYS A 121 -6.90 27.47 16.42
N GLY A 122 -7.55 26.35 16.75
CA GLY A 122 -9.01 26.20 16.65
C GLY A 122 -9.51 25.93 15.23
N GLU A 123 -8.67 25.39 14.36
CA GLU A 123 -9.09 24.92 13.04
C GLU A 123 -9.85 23.59 13.12
N SER A 124 -10.57 23.22 12.06
CA SER A 124 -11.22 21.92 11.89
C SER A 124 -10.23 20.86 11.38
N HIS A 125 -10.51 19.58 11.64
CA HIS A 125 -9.79 18.52 10.93
C HIS A 125 -10.26 18.51 9.47
N TRP A 126 -9.33 18.22 8.54
CA TRP A 126 -9.66 18.10 7.10
C TRP A 126 -10.86 17.18 6.83
N VAL A 127 -11.08 16.16 7.65
CA VAL A 127 -12.19 15.22 7.48
C VAL A 127 -13.57 15.85 7.74
N ASP A 128 -13.62 16.88 8.58
CA ASP A 128 -14.85 17.55 9.01
C ASP A 128 -15.28 18.66 8.03
N ASP A 129 -14.36 19.15 7.19
CA ASP A 129 -14.67 20.14 6.16
C ASP A 129 -15.57 19.56 5.06
N ASP A 130 -16.21 20.40 4.25
CA ASP A 130 -17.00 19.95 3.11
C ASP A 130 -16.13 19.48 1.92
N CYS A 131 -16.73 18.76 0.97
CA CYS A 131 -16.06 18.43 -0.30
C CYS A 131 -16.13 19.65 -1.24
N GLU A 132 -14.97 20.19 -1.62
CA GLU A 132 -14.88 21.27 -2.62
C GLU A 132 -14.22 20.79 -3.92
N GLU A 133 -14.68 21.32 -5.06
CA GLU A 133 -14.12 20.98 -6.37
C GLU A 133 -12.85 21.82 -6.64
N ILE A 134 -11.69 21.15 -6.70
CA ILE A 134 -10.40 21.79 -6.97
C ILE A 134 -10.22 21.94 -8.49
N LYS A 135 -10.59 23.11 -9.04
CA LYS A 135 -10.51 23.40 -10.49
C LYS A 135 -9.10 23.76 -10.96
N ALA A 136 -8.28 24.32 -10.08
CA ALA A 136 -6.89 24.68 -10.33
C ALA A 136 -6.04 24.35 -9.10
N ALA A 137 -4.76 24.04 -9.29
CA ALA A 137 -3.86 23.71 -8.18
C ALA A 137 -3.53 24.96 -7.35
N GLU A 138 -3.85 24.92 -6.06
CA GLU A 138 -3.50 25.94 -5.08
C GLU A 138 -2.21 25.54 -4.37
N CYS A 139 -1.07 26.06 -4.83
CA CYS A 139 0.24 25.72 -4.28
C CYS A 139 0.98 26.97 -3.81
N PRO A 140 1.78 26.90 -2.73
CA PRO A 140 2.61 28.01 -2.30
C PRO A 140 3.71 28.30 -3.32
N ALA A 141 4.31 29.49 -3.21
CA ALA A 141 5.40 29.91 -4.09
C ALA A 141 6.57 28.89 -4.04
N GLY A 142 7.14 28.60 -5.21
CA GLY A 142 8.22 27.61 -5.39
C GLY A 142 7.75 26.28 -5.99
N PHE A 143 6.47 25.95 -5.93
CA PHE A 143 5.92 24.77 -6.60
C PHE A 143 5.54 25.09 -8.05
N VAL A 144 6.32 24.58 -9.00
CA VAL A 144 6.05 24.72 -10.45
C VAL A 144 4.96 23.72 -10.93
N ARG A 145 4.78 22.62 -10.20
CA ARG A 145 3.80 21.56 -10.47
C ARG A 145 3.28 20.97 -9.15
N PRO A 146 2.03 20.48 -9.11
CA PRO A 146 1.50 19.84 -7.91
C PRO A 146 2.31 18.56 -7.58
N PRO A 147 2.68 18.35 -6.31
CA PRO A 147 3.39 17.15 -5.90
C PRO A 147 2.47 15.92 -5.94
N LEU A 148 3.05 14.75 -6.23
CA LEU A 148 2.35 13.46 -6.18
C LEU A 148 2.74 12.71 -4.91
N ILE A 149 1.74 12.30 -4.12
CA ILE A 149 1.93 11.45 -2.94
C ILE A 149 1.30 10.09 -3.24
N ILE A 150 2.12 9.04 -3.24
CA ILE A 150 1.65 7.65 -3.38
C ILE A 150 1.50 7.05 -1.99
N PHE A 151 0.25 6.92 -1.54
CA PHE A 151 -0.09 6.31 -0.24
C PHE A 151 -0.49 4.83 -0.43
N SER A 152 0.46 3.91 -0.25
CA SER A 152 0.23 2.47 -0.42
C SER A 152 -0.15 1.79 0.88
N VAL A 153 -1.27 1.07 0.89
CA VAL A 153 -1.79 0.27 2.01
C VAL A 153 -1.74 -1.23 1.70
N ASP A 154 -0.78 -1.94 2.29
CA ASP A 154 -0.59 -3.37 2.02
C ASP A 154 -1.79 -4.20 2.51
N GLY A 155 -2.21 -5.18 1.70
CA GLY A 155 -3.33 -6.07 2.02
C GLY A 155 -4.70 -5.40 2.09
N PHE A 156 -4.85 -4.16 1.58
CA PHE A 156 -6.12 -3.44 1.61
C PHE A 156 -7.11 -3.99 0.57
N ARG A 157 -7.94 -4.95 0.99
CA ARG A 157 -8.95 -5.55 0.14
C ARG A 157 -10.04 -4.53 -0.21
N ALA A 158 -10.42 -4.43 -1.48
CA ALA A 158 -11.44 -3.48 -1.96
C ALA A 158 -12.76 -3.51 -1.18
N SER A 159 -13.19 -4.69 -0.70
CA SER A 159 -14.40 -4.82 0.12
C SER A 159 -14.35 -4.09 1.46
N TYR A 160 -13.16 -3.71 1.97
CA TYR A 160 -13.03 -2.95 3.19
C TYR A 160 -13.60 -1.53 3.07
N MET A 161 -13.65 -0.96 1.86
CA MET A 161 -14.32 0.32 1.63
C MET A 161 -15.81 0.29 1.99
N LYS A 162 -16.45 -0.89 1.98
CA LYS A 162 -17.85 -1.04 2.39
C LYS A 162 -18.10 -0.75 3.88
N LYS A 163 -17.04 -0.70 4.71
CA LYS A 163 -17.16 -0.27 6.11
C LYS A 163 -17.50 1.22 6.22
N GLY A 164 -17.20 2.01 5.19
CA GLY A 164 -17.56 3.42 5.05
C GLY A 164 -16.96 4.34 6.12
N SER A 165 -17.59 5.51 6.27
CA SER A 165 -17.12 6.60 7.13
C SER A 165 -17.08 6.26 8.62
N LYS A 166 -17.85 5.27 9.08
CA LYS A 166 -17.85 4.84 10.49
C LYS A 166 -16.52 4.29 10.97
N VAL A 167 -15.71 3.73 10.07
CA VAL A 167 -14.42 3.12 10.41
C VAL A 167 -13.26 3.89 9.78
N MET A 168 -13.45 4.43 8.58
CA MET A 168 -12.37 5.07 7.82
C MET A 168 -12.87 6.40 7.23
N PRO A 169 -13.17 7.41 8.06
CA PRO A 169 -13.77 8.65 7.59
C PRO A 169 -12.86 9.40 6.60
N ASN A 170 -11.55 9.46 6.86
CA ASN A 170 -10.58 10.09 5.96
C ASN A 170 -10.52 9.42 4.57
N ILE A 171 -10.41 8.08 4.53
CA ILE A 171 -10.32 7.34 3.26
C ILE A 171 -11.67 7.38 2.53
N GLU A 172 -12.78 7.35 3.26
CA GLU A 172 -14.11 7.50 2.67
C GLU A 172 -14.30 8.89 2.06
N LYS A 173 -13.83 9.96 2.71
CA LYS A 173 -13.84 11.31 2.16
C LYS A 173 -13.02 11.40 0.87
N LEU A 174 -11.81 10.81 0.83
CA LEU A 174 -11.02 10.72 -0.40
C LEU A 174 -11.77 9.96 -1.52
N ARG A 175 -12.48 8.88 -1.17
CA ARG A 175 -13.26 8.09 -2.12
C ARG A 175 -14.46 8.86 -2.68
N SER A 176 -15.18 9.61 -1.84
CA SER A 176 -16.41 10.31 -2.22
C SER A 176 -16.17 11.66 -2.89
N CYS A 177 -15.20 12.45 -2.41
CA CYS A 177 -14.88 13.75 -3.01
C CYS A 177 -13.94 13.61 -4.23
N GLY A 178 -13.14 12.52 -4.29
CA GLY A 178 -12.17 12.28 -5.36
C GLY A 178 -12.63 11.28 -6.42
N THR A 179 -11.68 10.80 -7.22
CA THR A 179 -11.93 9.73 -8.19
C THR A 179 -11.61 8.37 -7.58
N HIS A 180 -12.52 7.39 -7.71
CA HIS A 180 -12.30 6.03 -7.25
C HIS A 180 -12.82 4.98 -8.23
N SER A 181 -12.23 3.78 -8.17
CA SER A 181 -12.73 2.58 -8.82
C SER A 181 -13.35 1.63 -7.79
N PRO A 182 -14.37 0.82 -8.13
CA PRO A 182 -14.90 -0.21 -7.23
C PRO A 182 -13.83 -1.21 -6.74
N TYR A 183 -12.83 -1.49 -7.57
CA TYR A 183 -11.64 -2.26 -7.22
C TYR A 183 -10.52 -2.02 -8.24
N MET A 184 -9.29 -2.32 -7.86
CA MET A 184 -8.13 -2.39 -8.75
C MET A 184 -7.68 -3.84 -8.85
N ARG A 185 -7.37 -4.30 -10.08
CA ARG A 185 -6.93 -5.68 -10.31
C ARG A 185 -5.42 -5.78 -10.04
N PRO A 186 -4.96 -6.60 -9.09
CA PRO A 186 -3.54 -6.86 -8.88
C PRO A 186 -2.97 -7.76 -9.98
N VAL A 187 -1.64 -7.80 -10.08
CA VAL A 187 -0.93 -8.80 -10.88
C VAL A 187 -0.79 -10.12 -10.12
N TYR A 188 -0.58 -11.20 -10.87
CA TYR A 188 -0.25 -12.51 -10.31
C TYR A 188 1.27 -12.66 -10.16
N PRO A 189 1.76 -13.19 -9.03
CA PRO A 189 1.01 -13.57 -7.83
C PRO A 189 0.57 -12.34 -7.02
N THR A 190 -0.59 -12.43 -6.37
CA THR A 190 -1.18 -11.36 -5.55
C THR A 190 -0.44 -11.23 -4.20
N LYS A 191 0.82 -10.81 -4.26
CA LYS A 191 1.77 -10.63 -3.17
C LYS A 191 2.35 -9.22 -3.20
N THR A 192 2.79 -8.74 -2.04
CA THR A 192 3.30 -7.38 -1.82
C THR A 192 4.39 -6.98 -2.81
N PHE A 193 5.53 -7.68 -2.85
CA PHE A 193 6.68 -7.25 -3.66
C PHE A 193 6.38 -7.20 -5.16
N PRO A 194 5.79 -8.25 -5.78
CA PRO A 194 5.39 -8.18 -7.17
C PRO A 194 4.46 -7.01 -7.47
N ASN A 195 3.43 -6.79 -6.64
CA ASN A 195 2.43 -5.74 -6.92
C ASN A 195 2.96 -4.32 -6.69
N LEU A 196 3.75 -4.08 -5.64
CA LEU A 196 4.36 -2.77 -5.41
C LEU A 196 5.36 -2.42 -6.51
N TYR A 197 6.15 -3.39 -6.98
CA TYR A 197 7.12 -3.14 -8.03
C TYR A 197 6.47 -2.99 -9.41
N THR A 198 5.39 -3.73 -9.69
CA THR A 198 4.51 -3.45 -10.84
C THR A 198 3.94 -2.03 -10.77
N LEU A 199 3.48 -1.55 -9.61
CA LEU A 199 2.94 -0.19 -9.47
C LEU A 199 4.02 0.87 -9.77
N ALA A 200 5.26 0.63 -9.35
CA ALA A 200 6.37 1.55 -9.56
C ALA A 200 6.90 1.58 -11.01
N THR A 201 6.79 0.46 -11.73
CA THR A 201 7.42 0.29 -13.07
C THR A 201 6.42 0.21 -14.23
N GLY A 202 5.16 -0.12 -13.95
CA GLY A 202 4.16 -0.43 -14.98
C GLY A 202 4.37 -1.76 -15.72
N LEU A 203 5.31 -2.61 -15.26
CA LEU A 203 5.67 -3.88 -15.91
C LEU A 203 5.05 -5.09 -15.19
N TYR A 204 4.91 -6.21 -15.91
CA TYR A 204 4.53 -7.48 -15.30
C TYR A 204 5.68 -8.12 -14.51
N PRO A 205 5.39 -9.00 -13.54
CA PRO A 205 6.42 -9.69 -12.75
C PRO A 205 7.48 -10.43 -13.54
N GLU A 206 7.09 -11.04 -14.66
CA GLU A 206 8.01 -11.72 -15.57
C GLU A 206 9.01 -10.77 -16.25
N SER A 207 8.66 -9.50 -16.44
CA SER A 207 9.50 -8.51 -17.10
C SER A 207 10.38 -7.75 -16.12
N HIS A 208 9.86 -7.42 -14.92
CA HIS A 208 10.59 -6.66 -13.92
C HIS A 208 11.40 -7.54 -12.94
N GLY A 209 11.35 -8.86 -13.08
CA GLY A 209 12.16 -9.83 -12.32
C GLY A 209 11.58 -10.24 -10.95
N ILE A 210 10.85 -9.36 -10.27
CA ILE A 210 10.22 -9.66 -8.98
C ILE A 210 8.96 -10.53 -9.12
N VAL A 211 9.15 -11.84 -9.32
CA VAL A 211 8.05 -12.81 -9.53
C VAL A 211 7.40 -13.32 -8.23
N GLY A 212 7.99 -13.05 -7.07
CA GLY A 212 7.44 -13.47 -5.79
C GLY A 212 8.12 -12.82 -4.59
N ASN A 213 7.53 -13.00 -3.40
CA ASN A 213 8.17 -12.63 -2.13
C ASN A 213 9.35 -13.55 -1.77
N SER A 214 9.40 -14.72 -2.40
CA SER A 214 10.48 -15.69 -2.32
C SER A 214 10.66 -16.30 -3.70
N MET A 215 11.86 -16.23 -4.25
CA MET A 215 12.16 -16.73 -5.60
C MET A 215 13.62 -17.18 -5.68
N TYR A 216 13.88 -18.26 -6.40
CA TYR A 216 15.21 -18.77 -6.66
C TYR A 216 15.55 -18.49 -8.12
N ASP A 217 16.74 -17.96 -8.37
CA ASP A 217 17.28 -17.74 -9.70
C ASP A 217 18.41 -18.75 -9.96
N PRO A 218 18.27 -19.64 -10.96
CA PRO A 218 19.26 -20.68 -11.26
C PRO A 218 20.55 -20.13 -11.90
N VAL A 219 20.53 -18.93 -12.49
CA VAL A 219 21.71 -18.29 -13.07
C VAL A 219 22.55 -17.65 -11.97
N PHE A 220 21.88 -17.04 -10.99
CA PHE A 220 22.56 -16.46 -9.82
C PHE A 220 22.90 -17.47 -8.73
N ASP A 221 22.32 -18.68 -8.82
CA ASP A 221 22.33 -19.71 -7.79
C ASP A 221 22.03 -19.14 -6.39
N ALA A 222 20.99 -18.31 -6.33
CA ALA A 222 20.65 -17.54 -5.15
C ALA A 222 19.14 -17.50 -4.93
N THR A 223 18.73 -17.40 -3.66
CA THR A 223 17.32 -17.28 -3.30
C THR A 223 17.04 -15.90 -2.72
N PHE A 224 16.17 -15.17 -3.40
CA PHE A 224 15.56 -13.95 -2.88
C PHE A 224 14.54 -14.30 -1.80
N HIS A 225 14.63 -13.62 -0.66
CA HIS A 225 13.65 -13.68 0.42
C HIS A 225 13.40 -12.29 1.00
N LEU A 226 12.16 -12.05 1.48
CA LEU A 226 11.80 -10.83 2.21
C LEU A 226 12.71 -10.55 3.41
N ARG A 227 13.07 -11.63 4.12
CA ARG A 227 13.93 -11.64 5.29
C ARG A 227 15.30 -12.11 4.84
N GLY A 228 16.18 -11.16 4.54
CA GLY A 228 17.52 -11.45 4.02
C GLY A 228 18.16 -10.19 3.45
N ARG A 229 19.47 -10.27 3.21
CA ARG A 229 20.21 -9.19 2.54
C ARG A 229 20.14 -9.25 1.03
N GLU A 230 19.83 -10.44 0.49
CA GLU A 230 19.78 -10.69 -0.94
C GLU A 230 18.84 -9.74 -1.68
N LYS A 231 17.75 -9.30 -1.02
CA LYS A 231 16.82 -8.33 -1.57
C LYS A 231 17.42 -6.95 -1.86
N PHE A 232 18.51 -6.57 -1.22
CA PHE A 232 19.17 -5.28 -1.47
C PHE A 232 20.08 -5.33 -2.70
N ASN A 233 20.35 -6.51 -3.24
CA ASN A 233 21.17 -6.64 -4.43
C ASN A 233 20.38 -6.15 -5.66
N HIS A 234 20.91 -5.14 -6.36
CA HIS A 234 20.27 -4.52 -7.52
C HIS A 234 19.96 -5.52 -8.65
N ARG A 235 20.67 -6.66 -8.71
CA ARG A 235 20.47 -7.70 -9.74
C ARG A 235 19.05 -8.25 -9.84
N TRP A 236 18.27 -8.18 -8.78
CA TRP A 236 16.88 -8.68 -8.75
C TRP A 236 15.87 -7.71 -9.37
N TRP A 237 16.22 -6.43 -9.47
CA TRP A 237 15.29 -5.34 -9.73
C TRP A 237 15.43 -4.84 -11.16
N GLY A 238 14.66 -5.44 -12.07
CA GLY A 238 14.62 -5.03 -13.49
C GLY A 238 13.72 -3.81 -13.75
N GLY A 239 13.68 -3.35 -15.00
CA GLY A 239 12.84 -2.23 -15.42
C GLY A 239 13.32 -0.86 -14.91
N GLN A 240 12.47 0.16 -15.07
CA GLN A 240 12.74 1.53 -14.61
C GLN A 240 11.61 2.00 -13.68
N PRO A 241 11.86 2.15 -12.37
CA PRO A 241 10.88 2.69 -11.43
C PRO A 241 10.64 4.19 -11.64
N VAL A 242 9.44 4.67 -11.29
CA VAL A 242 9.06 6.09 -11.36
C VAL A 242 9.99 7.03 -10.59
N SER A 243 10.67 6.54 -9.54
CA SER A 243 11.63 7.34 -8.77
C SER A 243 12.92 7.66 -9.52
N PHE A 244 13.20 6.98 -10.64
CA PHE A 244 14.36 7.21 -11.51
C PHE A 244 14.01 8.03 -12.77
N ALA A 245 12.75 8.46 -12.91
CA ALA A 245 12.24 9.17 -14.08
C ALA A 245 12.24 10.70 -13.92
#